data_AF-A0A1Q8BIG7-F1
#
_entry.id   AF-A0A1Q8BIG7-F1
#
_cell.length_a   1.000
_cell.length_b   1.000
_cell.length_c   1.000
_cell.angle_alpha   90.00
_cell.angle_beta   90.00
_cell.angle_gamma   90.00
#
_symmetry.space_group_name_H-M   'P 1'
#
loop_
_entity.id
_entity.type
_entity.pdbx_description
1 polymer ?
#
loop_
_entity_poly.entity_id
_entity_poly.type
_entity_poly.pdbx_seq_one_letter_code
_entity_poly.pdbx_strand_id
1 'polypeptide(L)'
;MRAYTSYLSFAIVWSLITALQAAGLHPLNVGIASVSGIGGFLTGAIAARGTIREIEKKGEYHTSRNRLLLVLGVALVIIAVLGYVIETQAIPLSILSQFLSVYAVLPGTYLAGAVIFRRWELKNGKEIHWEGTWTGTFYAIPKGLTWQERYQYRYEQRERLRAGNPAERATTK
;
A
#
# COMPACT_ATOMS: atom_id res chain seq x y z
N MET A 1 -1.14 11.74 -7.35
CA MET A 1 -2.16 12.03 -6.30
C MET A 1 -1.49 11.99 -4.93
N ARG A 2 -2.02 12.68 -3.90
CA ARG A 2 -1.47 12.57 -2.53
C ARG A 2 -1.68 11.14 -2.00
N ALA A 3 -0.61 10.52 -1.51
CA ALA A 3 -0.60 9.14 -1.08
C ALA A 3 -1.57 8.89 0.09
N TYR A 4 -1.60 9.80 1.09
CA TYR A 4 -2.56 9.73 2.20
C TYR A 4 -4.01 9.67 1.71
N THR A 5 -4.41 10.58 0.82
CA THR A 5 -5.79 10.67 0.34
C THR A 5 -6.17 9.43 -0.45
N SER A 6 -5.30 8.95 -1.33
CA SER A 6 -5.55 7.72 -2.08
C SER A 6 -5.68 6.51 -1.16
N TYR A 7 -4.79 6.35 -0.18
CA TYR A 7 -4.86 5.25 0.79
C TYR A 7 -6.13 5.32 1.65
N LEU A 8 -6.54 6.53 2.06
CA LEU A 8 -7.79 6.71 2.80
C LEU A 8 -9.00 6.33 1.95
N SER A 9 -9.05 6.76 0.68
CA SER A 9 -10.12 6.36 -0.25
C SER A 9 -10.17 4.85 -0.42
N PHE A 10 -9.02 4.18 -0.60
CA PHE A 10 -8.98 2.71 -0.67
C PHE A 10 -9.45 2.06 0.64
N ALA A 11 -9.06 2.59 1.80
CA ALA A 11 -9.53 2.08 3.08
C ALA A 11 -11.06 2.17 3.20
N ILE A 12 -11.66 3.29 2.78
CA ILE A 12 -13.12 3.48 2.80
C ILE A 12 -13.82 2.50 1.84
N VAL A 13 -13.35 2.41 0.60
CA VAL A 13 -13.91 1.51 -0.41
C VAL A 13 -13.85 0.05 0.07
N TRP A 14 -12.69 -0.40 0.56
CA TRP A 14 -12.55 -1.76 1.06
C TRP A 14 -13.35 -2.02 2.33
N SER A 15 -13.50 -1.02 3.21
CA SER A 15 -14.37 -1.13 4.39
C SER A 15 -15.82 -1.32 3.96
N LEU A 16 -16.28 -0.58 2.96
CA LEU A 16 -17.63 -0.70 2.42
C LEU A 16 -17.87 -2.06 1.75
N ILE A 17 -16.91 -2.55 0.96
CA ILE A 17 -16.97 -3.90 0.36
C ILE A 17 -17.06 -4.96 1.46
N THR A 18 -16.23 -4.84 2.51
CA THR A 18 -16.21 -5.80 3.63
C THR A 18 -17.54 -5.77 4.39
N ALA A 19 -18.12 -4.59 4.62
CA ALA A 19 -19.42 -4.44 5.26
C ALA A 19 -20.57 -5.04 4.42
N LEU A 20 -20.55 -4.83 3.10
CA LEU A 20 -21.53 -5.43 2.19
C LEU A 20 -21.43 -6.95 2.14
N GLN A 21 -20.22 -7.51 2.14
CA GLN A 21 -20.01 -8.97 2.20
C GLN A 21 -20.57 -9.56 3.50
N ALA A 22 -20.31 -8.90 4.63
CA ALA A 22 -20.82 -9.29 5.93
C ALA A 22 -22.36 -9.25 6.02
N ALA A 23 -22.98 -8.28 5.34
CA ALA A 23 -24.43 -8.13 5.34
C ALA A 23 -25.14 -9.11 4.38
N GLY A 24 -24.50 -9.47 3.26
CA GLY A 24 -25.17 -10.18 2.16
C GLY A 24 -24.74 -11.62 1.89
N LEU A 25 -23.56 -12.05 2.36
CA LEU A 25 -22.97 -13.32 1.91
C LEU A 25 -22.62 -14.27 3.06
N HIS A 26 -22.30 -13.78 4.26
CA HIS A 26 -21.89 -14.62 5.38
C HIS A 26 -21.84 -13.85 6.70
N PRO A 27 -22.19 -14.49 7.84
CA PRO A 27 -22.05 -13.88 9.15
C PRO A 27 -20.58 -13.53 9.41
N LEU A 28 -20.34 -12.27 9.76
CA LEU A 28 -19.01 -11.77 10.09
C LEU A 28 -18.46 -12.52 11.30
N ASN A 29 -17.38 -13.28 11.12
CA ASN A 29 -16.65 -13.84 12.24
C ASN A 29 -15.77 -12.73 12.83
N VAL A 30 -16.25 -12.11 13.91
CA VAL A 30 -15.60 -10.96 14.56
C VAL A 30 -14.16 -11.30 14.96
N GLY A 31 -13.89 -12.51 15.46
CA GLY A 31 -12.54 -12.93 15.83
C GLY A 31 -11.57 -12.91 14.65
N ILE A 32 -11.97 -13.54 13.53
CA ILE A 32 -11.16 -13.57 12.30
C ILE A 32 -11.01 -12.15 11.72
N ALA A 33 -12.10 -11.38 11.66
CA ALA A 33 -12.10 -10.02 11.15
C ALA A 33 -11.16 -9.10 11.97
N SER A 34 -11.20 -9.19 13.30
CA SER A 34 -10.34 -8.42 14.20
C SER A 34 -8.87 -8.78 14.03
N VAL A 35 -8.52 -10.07 14.05
CA VAL A 35 -7.13 -10.53 13.87
C VAL A 35 -6.61 -10.10 12.50
N SER A 36 -7.43 -10.27 11.45
CA SER A 36 -7.07 -9.90 10.08
C SER A 36 -6.92 -8.39 9.92
N GLY A 37 -7.82 -7.60 10.50
CA GLY A 37 -7.75 -6.13 10.49
C GLY A 37 -6.50 -5.61 11.21
N ILE A 38 -6.18 -6.15 12.38
CA ILE A 38 -4.95 -5.81 13.13
C ILE A 38 -3.70 -6.22 12.34
N GLY A 39 -3.66 -7.45 11.84
CA GLY A 39 -2.54 -7.94 11.02
C GLY A 39 -2.32 -7.11 9.76
N GLY A 40 -3.41 -6.75 9.08
CA GLY A 40 -3.40 -5.85 7.93
C GLY A 40 -2.85 -4.48 8.32
N PHE A 41 -3.35 -3.90 9.42
CA PHE A 41 -2.88 -2.61 9.92
C PHE A 41 -1.37 -2.61 10.22
N LEU A 42 -0.87 -3.63 10.93
CA LEU A 42 0.56 -3.75 11.22
C LEU A 42 1.39 -3.88 9.95
N THR A 43 0.96 -4.73 9.01
CA THR A 43 1.63 -4.94 7.72
C THR A 43 1.67 -3.65 6.90
N GLY A 44 0.53 -2.94 6.82
CA GLY A 44 0.42 -1.64 6.15
C GLY A 44 1.31 -0.58 6.78
N ALA A 45 1.40 -0.54 8.12
CA ALA A 45 2.26 0.39 8.84
C ALA A 45 3.75 0.12 8.56
N ILE A 46 4.18 -1.15 8.56
CA ILE A 46 5.55 -1.54 8.23
C ILE A 46 5.88 -1.16 6.78
N ALA A 47 4.98 -1.47 5.84
CA ALA A 47 5.17 -1.14 4.44
C ALA A 47 5.29 0.38 4.23
N ALA A 48 4.40 1.18 4.82
CA ALA A 48 4.41 2.63 4.72
C ALA A 48 5.66 3.25 5.34
N ARG A 49 6.13 2.74 6.49
CA ARG A 49 7.40 3.17 7.10
C ARG A 49 8.60 2.83 6.21
N GLY A 50 8.60 1.66 5.58
CA GLY A 50 9.63 1.28 4.60
C GLY A 50 9.67 2.27 3.43
N THR A 51 8.51 2.59 2.86
CA THR A 51 8.39 3.59 1.78
C THR A 51 8.91 4.95 2.22
N ILE A 52 8.52 5.45 3.39
CA ILE A 52 9.01 6.73 3.93
C ILE A 52 10.53 6.72 4.08
N ARG A 53 11.09 5.66 4.67
CA ARG A 53 12.53 5.55 4.90
C ARG A 53 13.33 5.60 3.59
N GLU A 54 12.83 4.98 2.54
CA GLU A 54 13.46 5.05 1.22
C GLU A 54 13.33 6.44 0.59
N ILE A 55 12.17 7.10 0.73
CA ILE A 55 11.99 8.50 0.30
C ILE A 55 12.94 9.44 1.06
N GLU A 56 13.15 9.24 2.35
CA GLU A 56 14.09 10.05 3.15
C GLU A 56 15.54 9.83 2.73
N LYS A 57 15.91 8.61 2.35
CA LYS A 57 17.28 8.26 1.93
C LYS A 57 17.58 8.70 0.50
N LYS A 58 16.65 8.49 -0.43
CA LYS A 58 16.87 8.61 -1.88
C LYS A 58 16.01 9.69 -2.53
N GLY A 59 15.19 10.43 -1.78
CA GLY A 59 14.22 11.39 -2.34
C GLY A 59 12.99 10.75 -2.98
N GLU A 60 13.07 9.50 -3.41
CA GLU A 60 11.99 8.75 -4.04
C GLU A 60 12.04 7.25 -3.71
N TYR A 61 10.88 6.60 -3.78
CA TYR A 61 10.74 5.16 -3.65
C TYR A 61 10.04 4.59 -4.88
N HIS A 62 10.76 3.73 -5.59
CA HIS A 62 10.26 2.97 -6.73
C HIS A 62 9.76 1.62 -6.26
N THR A 63 8.49 1.31 -6.54
CA THR A 63 7.98 -0.03 -6.28
C THR A 63 8.65 -1.02 -7.23
N SER A 64 9.45 -1.95 -6.68
CA SER A 64 10.11 -2.99 -7.47
C SER A 64 9.09 -3.86 -8.19
N ARG A 65 9.30 -4.08 -9.50
CA ARG A 65 8.50 -5.00 -10.32
C ARG A 65 8.48 -6.41 -9.74
N ASN A 66 9.61 -6.88 -9.18
CA ASN A 66 9.69 -8.21 -8.57
C ASN A 66 8.80 -8.32 -7.33
N ARG A 67 8.69 -7.24 -6.54
CA ARG A 67 7.80 -7.20 -5.38
C ARG A 67 6.33 -7.28 -5.81
N LEU A 68 5.96 -6.60 -6.89
CA LEU A 68 4.61 -6.68 -7.44
C LEU A 68 4.31 -8.09 -7.99
N LEU A 69 5.24 -8.68 -8.73
CA LEU A 69 5.10 -10.06 -9.23
C LEU A 69 4.98 -11.07 -8.09
N LEU A 70 5.73 -10.88 -7.00
CA LEU A 70 5.63 -11.75 -5.82
C LEU A 70 4.24 -11.63 -5.18
N VAL A 71 3.72 -10.41 -4.99
CA VAL A 71 2.37 -10.20 -4.44
C VAL A 71 1.31 -10.82 -5.33
N LEU A 72 1.39 -10.62 -6.65
CA LEU A 72 0.46 -11.23 -7.61
C LEU A 72 0.57 -12.75 -7.63
N GLY A 73 1.78 -13.29 -7.57
CA GLY A 73 2.03 -14.73 -7.53
C GLY A 73 1.44 -15.37 -6.27
N VAL A 74 1.66 -14.76 -5.10
CA VAL A 74 1.05 -15.22 -3.83
C VAL A 74 -0.47 -15.14 -3.89
N ALA A 75 -1.03 -14.05 -4.43
CA ALA A 75 -2.48 -13.92 -4.60
C ALA A 75 -3.06 -15.01 -5.51
N LEU A 76 -2.40 -15.30 -6.63
CA LEU A 76 -2.78 -16.38 -7.55
C LEU A 76 -2.76 -17.75 -6.87
N VAL A 77 -1.71 -18.06 -6.10
CA VAL A 77 -1.62 -19.32 -5.34
C VAL A 77 -2.77 -19.43 -4.33
N ILE A 78 -3.07 -18.35 -3.61
CA ILE A 78 -4.20 -18.34 -2.66
C ILE A 78 -5.53 -18.60 -3.37
N ILE A 79 -5.77 -17.94 -4.51
CA ILE A 79 -6.99 -18.13 -5.31
C ILE A 79 -7.09 -19.58 -5.82
N ALA A 80 -5.98 -20.16 -6.31
CA ALA A 80 -5.96 -21.54 -6.79
C ALA A 80 -6.24 -22.55 -5.67
N VAL A 81 -5.63 -22.37 -4.50
CA VAL A 81 -5.88 -23.22 -3.32
C VAL A 81 -7.33 -23.11 -2.87
N LEU A 82 -7.88 -21.90 -2.80
CA LEU A 82 -9.29 -21.69 -2.46
C LEU A 82 -10.22 -22.36 -3.47
N GLY A 83 -9.94 -22.23 -4.77
CA GLY A 83 -10.69 -22.89 -5.83
C GLY A 83 -10.70 -24.41 -5.70
N TYR A 84 -9.53 -25.01 -5.48
CA TYR A 84 -9.39 -26.45 -5.25
C TYR A 84 -10.19 -26.93 -4.02
N VAL A 85 -10.11 -26.20 -2.91
CA VAL A 85 -10.84 -26.53 -1.67
C VAL A 85 -12.36 -26.47 -1.88
N ILE A 86 -12.85 -25.49 -2.66
CA ILE A 86 -14.26 -25.36 -3.00
C ILE A 86 -14.73 -26.52 -3.87
N GLU A 87 -13.99 -26.82 -4.95
CA GLU A 87 -14.35 -27.86 -5.92
C GLU A 87 -14.39 -29.25 -5.29
N THR A 88 -13.39 -29.55 -4.45
CA THR A 88 -13.28 -30.86 -3.77
C THR A 88 -14.23 -31.00 -2.58
N GLN A 89 -14.94 -29.94 -2.19
CA GLN A 89 -15.75 -29.87 -0.97
C GLN A 89 -14.99 -30.32 0.29
N ALA A 90 -13.66 -30.19 0.28
CA ALA A 90 -12.80 -30.67 1.36
C ALA A 90 -13.08 -29.95 2.69
N ILE A 91 -13.63 -28.74 2.63
CA ILE A 91 -14.06 -27.95 3.79
C ILE A 91 -15.54 -27.56 3.60
N PRO A 92 -16.40 -27.76 4.63
CA PRO A 92 -17.78 -27.31 4.60
C PRO A 92 -17.89 -25.81 4.28
N LEU A 93 -18.85 -25.46 3.43
CA LEU A 93 -19.07 -24.08 3.00
C LEU A 93 -19.31 -23.12 4.18
N SER A 94 -19.89 -23.61 5.28
CA SER A 94 -20.13 -22.87 6.53
C SER A 94 -18.86 -22.53 7.31
N ILE A 95 -17.79 -23.29 7.14
CA ILE A 95 -16.46 -23.00 7.71
C ILE A 95 -15.73 -22.06 6.77
N LEU A 96 -15.75 -22.35 5.46
CA LEU A 96 -15.12 -21.51 4.44
C LEU A 96 -15.67 -20.08 4.44
N SER A 97 -16.98 -19.92 4.65
CA SER A 97 -17.64 -18.62 4.70
C SER A 97 -17.18 -17.76 5.88
N GLN A 98 -16.77 -18.36 7.00
CA GLN A 98 -16.19 -17.62 8.13
C GLN A 98 -14.81 -17.06 7.79
N PHE A 99 -14.01 -17.80 7.01
CA PHE A 99 -12.69 -17.34 6.54
C PHE A 99 -12.76 -16.14 5.60
N LEU A 100 -13.91 -15.87 4.97
CA LEU A 100 -14.08 -14.64 4.17
C LEU A 100 -13.99 -13.38 5.04
N SER A 101 -14.13 -13.49 6.36
CA SER A 101 -13.84 -12.38 7.29
C SER A 101 -12.37 -11.90 7.23
N VAL A 102 -11.45 -12.66 6.61
CA VAL A 102 -10.06 -12.27 6.37
C VAL A 102 -9.96 -11.03 5.47
N TYR A 103 -10.98 -10.70 4.66
CA TYR A 103 -10.99 -9.49 3.82
C TYR A 103 -10.83 -8.19 4.62
N ALA A 104 -11.10 -8.20 5.94
CA ALA A 104 -10.80 -7.10 6.86
C ALA A 104 -9.30 -6.69 6.88
N VAL A 105 -8.40 -7.55 6.38
CA VAL A 105 -6.97 -7.24 6.19
C VAL A 105 -6.75 -6.05 5.24
N LEU A 106 -7.58 -5.91 4.20
CA LEU A 106 -7.45 -4.88 3.17
C LEU A 106 -7.70 -3.47 3.72
N PRO A 107 -8.88 -3.17 4.32
CA PRO A 107 -9.10 -1.85 4.90
C PRO A 107 -8.09 -1.53 6.01
N GLY A 108 -7.70 -2.51 6.83
CA GLY A 108 -6.66 -2.34 7.86
C GLY A 108 -5.33 -1.89 7.27
N THR A 109 -4.88 -2.55 6.20
CA THR A 109 -3.62 -2.23 5.50
C THR A 109 -3.61 -0.82 4.94
N TYR A 110 -4.68 -0.42 4.23
CA TYR A 110 -4.78 0.90 3.63
C TYR A 110 -4.95 2.00 4.68
N LEU A 111 -5.71 1.75 5.74
CA LEU A 111 -5.89 2.69 6.84
C LEU A 111 -4.56 2.99 7.55
N ALA A 112 -3.76 1.96 7.81
CA ALA A 112 -2.43 2.13 8.39
C ALA A 112 -1.53 2.99 7.51
N GLY A 113 -1.51 2.73 6.20
CA GLY A 113 -0.75 3.54 5.26
C GLY A 113 -1.19 5.01 5.27
N ALA A 114 -2.50 5.27 5.27
CA ALA A 114 -3.04 6.62 5.38
C ALA A 114 -2.58 7.33 6.66
N VAL A 115 -2.71 6.68 7.82
CA VAL A 115 -2.30 7.23 9.12
C VAL A 115 -0.80 7.54 9.15
N ILE A 116 0.04 6.60 8.70
CA ILE A 116 1.50 6.75 8.74
C ILE A 116 1.97 7.85 7.79
N PHE A 117 1.46 7.89 6.55
CA PHE A 117 1.80 8.97 5.62
C PHE A 117 1.34 10.32 6.16
N ARG A 118 0.10 10.44 6.65
CA ARG A 118 -0.41 11.71 7.19
C ARG A 118 0.42 12.21 8.35
N ARG A 119 0.77 11.33 9.30
CA ARG A 119 1.61 11.68 10.45
C ARG A 119 2.97 12.21 10.01
N TRP A 120 3.58 11.58 9.02
CA TRP A 120 4.86 12.02 8.47
C TRP A 120 4.75 13.38 7.75
N GLU A 121 3.72 13.58 6.94
CA GLU A 121 3.47 14.84 6.23
C GLU A 121 3.26 16.03 7.18
N LEU A 122 2.59 15.80 8.31
CA LEU A 122 2.38 16.81 9.34
C LEU A 122 3.70 17.18 10.03
N LYS A 123 4.58 16.20 10.29
CA LYS A 123 5.86 16.43 10.96
C LYS A 123 6.89 17.14 10.07
N ASN A 124 6.93 16.84 8.78
CA ASN A 124 8.04 17.25 7.91
C ASN A 124 7.73 18.44 6.99
N GLY A 125 6.50 18.97 7.00
CA GLY A 125 6.12 20.07 6.12
C GLY A 125 6.12 19.72 4.62
N LYS A 126 6.19 18.42 4.29
CA LYS A 126 6.16 17.87 2.93
C LYS A 126 4.92 17.01 2.72
N GLU A 127 4.63 16.70 1.48
CA GLU A 127 3.53 15.85 1.02
C GLU A 127 4.09 14.65 0.27
N ILE A 128 3.56 13.46 0.53
CA ILE A 128 3.93 12.27 -0.22
C ILE A 128 2.96 12.12 -1.37
N HIS A 129 3.49 12.11 -2.58
CA HIS A 129 2.72 11.92 -3.80
C HIS A 129 3.04 10.56 -4.40
N TRP A 130 2.02 9.95 -4.98
CA TRP A 130 2.08 8.69 -5.71
C TRP A 130 1.74 8.97 -7.18
N GLU A 131 2.61 8.51 -8.08
CA GLU A 131 2.43 8.55 -9.54
C GLU A 131 2.67 7.18 -10.16
N GLY A 132 1.84 6.79 -11.13
CA GLY A 132 1.96 5.54 -11.89
C GLY A 132 0.72 4.66 -11.76
N THR A 133 0.46 3.85 -12.79
CA THR A 133 -0.78 3.06 -12.91
C THR A 133 -0.73 1.73 -12.16
N TRP A 134 0.46 1.13 -12.00
CA TRP A 134 0.64 -0.20 -11.39
C TRP A 134 1.88 -0.30 -10.50
N THR A 135 3.05 0.08 -11.02
CA THR A 135 4.30 0.24 -10.25
C THR A 135 4.54 1.73 -10.01
N GLY A 136 3.81 2.30 -9.06
CA GLY A 136 3.95 3.73 -8.83
C GLY A 136 5.22 4.10 -8.08
N THR A 137 5.71 5.30 -8.37
CA THR A 137 6.80 5.96 -7.65
C THR A 137 6.19 6.85 -6.58
N PHE A 138 6.74 6.76 -5.38
CA PHE A 138 6.43 7.67 -4.28
C PHE A 138 7.54 8.70 -4.14
N TYR A 139 7.19 9.96 -3.96
CA TYR A 139 8.16 11.03 -3.77
C TYR A 139 7.59 12.11 -2.86
N ALA A 140 8.47 12.86 -2.20
CA ALA A 140 8.09 13.93 -1.29
C ALA A 140 8.19 15.32 -1.96
N ILE A 141 7.12 16.11 -1.88
CA ILE A 141 7.07 17.50 -2.38
C ILE A 141 6.86 18.47 -1.20
N PRO A 142 7.55 19.63 -1.14
CA PRO A 142 7.24 20.69 -0.18
C PRO A 142 5.79 21.21 -0.27
N LYS A 143 5.18 21.53 0.88
CA LYS A 143 3.85 22.16 0.91
C LYS A 143 3.90 23.59 0.34
N GLY A 144 2.81 24.03 -0.28
CA GLY A 144 2.64 25.42 -0.72
C GLY A 144 3.17 25.75 -2.12
N LEU A 145 3.84 24.81 -2.80
CA LEU A 145 4.28 25.02 -4.17
C LEU A 145 3.08 25.13 -5.13
N THR A 146 3.16 26.10 -6.04
CA THR A 146 2.26 26.23 -7.19
C THR A 146 2.41 25.04 -8.13
N TRP A 147 1.47 24.84 -9.06
CA TRP A 147 1.52 23.70 -9.97
C TRP A 147 2.79 23.68 -10.84
N GLN A 148 3.22 24.86 -11.31
CA GLN A 148 4.45 25.02 -12.11
C GLN A 148 5.70 24.68 -11.29
N GLU A 149 5.80 25.20 -10.06
CA GLU A 149 6.93 24.91 -9.18
C GLU A 149 6.99 23.44 -8.78
N ARG A 150 5.85 22.77 -8.59
CA ARG A 150 5.82 21.31 -8.38
C ARG A 150 6.29 20.53 -9.61
N TYR A 151 6.01 21.04 -10.81
CA TYR A 151 6.48 20.40 -12.04
C TYR A 151 8.01 20.55 -12.17
N GLN A 152 8.53 21.76 -11.96
CA GLN A 152 9.98 22.01 -11.97
C GLN A 152 10.72 21.24 -10.87
N TYR A 153 10.23 21.28 -9.63
CA TYR A 153 10.83 20.54 -8.52
C TYR A 153 10.90 19.03 -8.81
N ARG A 154 9.86 18.46 -9.43
CA ARG A 154 9.87 17.06 -9.87
C ARG A 154 10.92 16.79 -10.92
N TYR A 155 11.03 17.67 -11.92
CA TYR A 155 12.03 17.55 -12.98
C TYR A 155 13.45 17.57 -12.41
N GLU A 156 13.75 18.55 -11.55
CA GLU A 156 15.04 18.68 -10.89
C GLU A 156 15.39 17.50 -9.99
N GLN A 157 14.42 16.98 -9.22
CA GLN A 157 14.64 15.79 -8.40
C GLN A 157 15.00 14.58 -9.26
N ARG A 158 14.28 14.36 -10.37
CA ARG A 158 14.58 13.27 -11.31
C ARG A 158 15.95 13.44 -11.97
N GLU A 159 16.34 14.66 -12.32
CA GLU A 159 17.67 14.90 -12.88
C GLU A 159 18.78 14.67 -11.85
N ARG A 160 18.62 15.10 -10.60
CA ARG A 160 19.57 14.81 -9.51
C ARG A 160 19.75 13.31 -9.30
N LEU A 161 18.67 12.55 -9.40
CA LEU A 161 18.70 11.09 -9.23
C LEU A 161 19.33 10.37 -10.42
N ARG A 162 19.08 10.84 -11.65
CA ARG A 162 19.75 10.35 -12.87
C ARG A 162 21.23 10.72 -12.94
N ALA A 163 21.59 11.89 -12.43
CA ALA A 163 22.98 12.31 -12.31
C ALA A 163 23.76 11.43 -11.32
N GLY A 164 23.08 10.72 -10.41
CA GLY A 164 23.70 9.91 -9.39
C GLY A 164 24.38 10.75 -8.31
N ASN A 165 24.68 10.14 -7.18
CA ASN A 165 25.32 10.83 -6.06
C ASN A 165 26.76 11.21 -6.48
N PRO A 166 27.18 12.50 -6.45
CA PRO A 166 28.56 12.87 -6.79
C PRO A 166 29.60 12.15 -5.92
N ALA A 167 29.23 11.71 -4.71
CA ALA A 167 30.06 10.89 -3.84
C ALA A 167 30.30 9.44 -4.37
N GLU A 168 29.39 8.85 -5.14
CA GLU A 168 29.58 7.52 -5.76
C GLU A 168 30.43 7.58 -7.04
N ARG A 169 30.44 8.73 -7.74
CA ARG A 169 31.31 8.94 -8.91
C ARG A 169 32.78 9.17 -8.53
N ALA A 170 33.06 9.55 -7.29
CA ALA A 170 34.41 9.81 -6.81
C ALA A 170 35.17 8.53 -6.39
N THR A 171 34.47 7.44 -6.10
CA THR A 171 35.06 6.16 -5.64
C THR A 171 35.22 5.11 -6.75
N THR A 172 34.84 5.44 -7.98
CA THR A 172 34.89 4.54 -9.16
C THR A 172 35.95 4.94 -10.19
N LYS A 173 37.00 5.67 -9.80
CA LYS A 173 38.18 5.91 -10.65
C LYS A 173 39.38 5.10 -10.19
#